data_AF-A0A959FKB4-F1
#
_entry.id   AF-A0A959FKB4-F1
#
_cell.length_a   1.000
_cell.length_b   1.000
_cell.length_c   1.000
_cell.angle_alpha   90.00
_cell.angle_beta   90.00
_cell.angle_gamma   90.00
#
_symmetry.space_group_name_H-M   'P 1'
#
loop_
_entity.id
_entity.type
_entity.pdbx_description
1 polymer ?
#
loop_
_entity_poly.entity_id
_entity_poly.type
_entity_poly.pdbx_seq_one_letter_code
_entity_poly.pdbx_strand_id
1 'polypeptide(L)'
;MLTQNHTRSVKGFMGQTTAFKKSLVKSDVLILGENKPADEVRYIHGTMNEGFWTFYGGHDPEDYRHLVHDPETDLNLHPNSPGYRLILNNVLFPAAKKKKRKT
;
A
#
# COMPACT_ATOMS: atom_id res chain seq x y z
N MET A 1 -8.42 12.92 -0.04
CA MET A 1 -7.01 12.93 -0.46
C MET A 1 -6.26 11.97 0.45
N LEU A 2 -5.76 10.85 -0.08
CA LEU A 2 -5.17 9.71 0.65
C LEU A 2 -3.75 10.04 1.16
N THR A 3 -3.63 11.14 1.88
CA THR A 3 -2.35 11.77 2.22
C THR A 3 -2.27 11.95 3.71
N GLN A 4 -1.98 10.91 4.47
CA GLN A 4 -1.32 11.05 5.78
C GLN A 4 -0.39 9.88 6.05
N ASN A 5 0.75 9.93 5.39
CA ASN A 5 1.97 9.42 6.01
C ASN A 5 2.87 10.62 6.34
N HIS A 6 3.54 10.56 7.48
CA HIS A 6 4.46 11.61 7.94
C HIS A 6 5.84 11.50 7.27
N THR A 7 6.04 10.50 6.40
CA THR A 7 7.27 10.27 5.65
C THR A 7 7.03 10.36 4.14
N ARG A 8 8.06 10.77 3.40
CA ARG A 8 8.06 10.82 1.93
C ARG A 8 8.49 9.51 1.27
N SER A 9 9.20 8.68 2.03
CA SER A 9 9.70 7.36 1.61
C SER A 9 9.30 6.33 2.66
N VAL A 10 9.01 5.13 2.18
CA VAL A 10 8.79 3.92 2.98
C VAL A 10 9.70 2.83 2.46
N LYS A 11 9.98 1.82 3.28
CA LYS A 11 10.72 0.64 2.83
C LYS A 11 9.95 -0.01 1.67
N GLY A 12 10.69 -0.53 0.70
CA GLY A 12 10.12 -1.35 -0.36
C GLY A 12 9.82 -2.77 0.14
N PHE A 13 9.63 -3.69 -0.80
CA PHE A 13 9.40 -5.10 -0.50
C PHE A 13 10.28 -5.96 -1.40
N MET A 14 10.95 -6.96 -0.83
CA MET A 14 11.59 -8.00 -1.61
C MET A 14 10.54 -9.06 -1.97
N GLY A 15 10.53 -9.51 -3.21
CA GLY A 15 9.68 -10.62 -3.61
C GLY A 15 9.37 -10.62 -5.10
N GLN A 16 8.98 -11.78 -5.60
CA GLN A 16 8.50 -11.92 -6.97
C GLN A 16 7.13 -11.23 -7.10
N THR A 17 6.90 -10.53 -8.22
CA THR A 17 5.60 -9.91 -8.53
C THR A 17 5.14 -8.82 -7.54
N THR A 18 6.09 -8.10 -6.91
CA THR A 18 5.78 -6.99 -5.99
C THR A 18 5.65 -5.62 -6.68
N ALA A 19 5.80 -5.58 -8.00
CA ALA A 19 5.80 -4.34 -8.77
C ALA A 19 5.29 -4.55 -10.21
N PHE A 20 4.82 -3.48 -10.83
CA PHE A 20 4.54 -3.42 -12.26
C PHE A 20 5.57 -2.53 -12.97
N LYS A 21 5.89 -2.85 -14.23
CA LYS A 21 6.66 -1.95 -15.10
C LYS A 21 5.84 -0.69 -15.34
N LYS A 22 6.42 0.50 -15.12
CA LYS A 22 5.70 1.77 -15.23
C LYS A 22 5.06 1.98 -16.60
N SER A 23 5.74 1.55 -17.67
CA SER A 23 5.25 1.65 -19.05
C SER A 23 4.02 0.79 -19.37
N LEU A 24 3.70 -0.21 -18.54
CA LEU A 24 2.53 -1.09 -18.72
C LEU A 24 1.32 -0.65 -17.88
N VAL A 25 1.48 0.40 -17.05
CA VAL A 25 0.41 0.95 -16.24
C VAL A 25 -0.50 1.80 -17.11
N LYS A 26 -1.81 1.56 -17.05
CA LYS A 26 -2.78 2.34 -17.82
C LYS A 26 -2.82 3.79 -17.32
N SER A 27 -3.11 4.73 -18.22
CA SER A 27 -3.06 6.17 -17.94
C SER A 27 -4.10 6.66 -16.92
N ASP A 28 -5.20 5.92 -16.74
CA ASP A 28 -6.27 6.21 -15.79
C ASP A 28 -5.95 5.73 -14.35
N VAL A 29 -4.85 4.99 -14.18
CA VAL A 29 -4.41 4.49 -12.87
C VAL A 29 -3.62 5.57 -12.15
N LEU A 30 -4.01 5.85 -10.91
CA LEU A 30 -3.28 6.76 -10.04
C LEU A 30 -2.07 6.05 -9.42
N ILE A 31 -0.88 6.54 -9.73
CA ILE A 31 0.37 6.07 -9.11
C ILE A 31 0.58 6.80 -7.78
N LEU A 32 0.64 6.05 -6.68
CA LEU A 32 0.82 6.56 -5.32
C LEU A 32 2.21 6.25 -4.76
N GLY A 33 2.97 5.34 -5.37
CA GLY A 33 4.33 5.00 -4.96
C GLY A 33 5.08 4.23 -6.04
N GLU A 34 6.32 4.66 -6.28
CA GLU A 34 7.20 4.17 -7.33
C GLU A 34 8.64 4.02 -6.83
N ASN A 35 9.37 3.11 -7.46
CA ASN A 35 10.82 3.00 -7.31
C ASN A 35 11.46 3.51 -8.61
N LYS A 36 11.79 4.82 -8.62
CA LYS A 36 12.30 5.51 -9.81
C LYS A 36 13.56 4.88 -10.41
N PRO A 37 14.59 4.50 -9.62
CA PRO A 37 15.77 3.81 -10.17
C PRO A 37 15.48 2.54 -10.97
N ALA A 38 14.42 1.81 -10.63
CA ALA A 38 14.05 0.55 -11.29
C ALA A 38 12.88 0.70 -12.28
N ASP A 39 12.41 1.92 -12.54
CA ASP A 39 11.25 2.25 -13.40
C ASP A 39 10.00 1.38 -13.15
N GLU A 40 9.73 1.13 -11.86
CA GLU A 40 8.63 0.26 -11.43
C GLU A 40 7.67 1.00 -10.48
N VAL A 41 6.39 0.62 -10.55
CA VAL A 41 5.35 1.09 -9.63
C VAL A 41 5.01 -0.01 -8.65
N ARG A 42 4.81 0.37 -7.39
CA ARG A 42 4.57 -0.57 -6.28
C ARG A 42 3.32 -0.24 -5.47
N TYR A 43 2.78 0.97 -5.65
CA TYR A 43 1.55 1.41 -5.02
C TYR A 43 0.71 2.18 -6.02
N ILE A 44 -0.43 1.61 -6.40
CA ILE A 44 -1.34 2.17 -7.40
C ILE A 44 -2.79 2.04 -6.94
N HIS A 45 -3.64 2.94 -7.42
CA HIS A 45 -5.04 3.05 -7.03
C HIS A 45 -5.90 3.39 -8.24
N GLY A 46 -7.15 2.94 -8.25
CA GLY A 46 -8.12 3.30 -9.27
C GLY A 46 -9.54 3.09 -8.79
N THR A 47 -10.50 3.62 -9.55
CA THR A 47 -11.92 3.42 -9.31
C THR A 47 -12.47 2.36 -10.26
N MET A 48 -13.43 1.57 -9.79
CA MET A 48 -14.15 0.61 -10.62
C MET A 48 -15.60 0.53 -10.14
N ASN A 49 -16.54 0.86 -11.03
CA ASN A 49 -17.97 0.99 -10.71
C ASN A 49 -18.20 1.93 -9.51
N GLU A 50 -18.97 1.51 -8.50
CA GLU A 50 -19.24 2.26 -7.28
C GLU A 50 -18.13 2.14 -6.21
N GLY A 51 -17.03 1.44 -6.54
CA GLY A 51 -15.94 1.16 -5.63
C GLY A 51 -14.59 1.65 -6.12
N PHE A 52 -13.56 1.31 -5.35
CA PHE A 52 -12.18 1.52 -5.72
C PHE A 52 -11.37 0.25 -5.49
N TRP A 53 -10.21 0.19 -6.13
CA TRP A 53 -9.23 -0.86 -5.94
C TRP A 53 -7.87 -0.22 -5.64
N THR A 54 -7.03 -0.98 -4.95
CA THR A 54 -5.67 -0.57 -4.63
C THR A 54 -4.77 -1.78 -4.74
N PHE A 55 -3.63 -1.61 -5.39
CA PHE A 55 -2.52 -2.55 -5.31
C PHE A 55 -1.39 -1.88 -4.53
N TYR A 56 -0.97 -2.52 -3.45
CA TYR A 56 0.24 -2.19 -2.71
C TYR A 56 1.03 -3.48 -2.55
N GLY A 57 2.20 -3.55 -3.20
CA GLY A 57 2.96 -4.80 -3.28
C GLY A 57 3.54 -5.23 -1.92
N GLY A 58 3.87 -6.52 -1.81
CA GLY A 58 4.59 -7.09 -0.67
C GLY A 58 3.70 -7.64 0.46
N HIS A 59 4.36 -8.21 1.48
CA HIS A 59 3.70 -8.89 2.60
C HIS A 59 3.70 -8.02 3.87
N ASP A 60 4.90 -7.73 4.38
CA ASP A 60 5.11 -6.93 5.59
C ASP A 60 5.90 -5.66 5.25
N PRO A 61 5.38 -4.46 5.52
CA PRO A 61 6.06 -3.20 5.20
C PRO A 61 7.22 -2.85 6.14
N GLU A 62 7.36 -3.52 7.28
CA GLU A 62 8.48 -3.35 8.21
C GLU A 62 9.53 -4.46 8.08
N ASP A 63 9.17 -5.58 7.45
CA ASP A 63 10.07 -6.67 7.09
C ASP A 63 10.28 -6.77 5.57
N TYR A 64 11.38 -6.18 5.11
CA TYR A 64 11.74 -6.15 3.69
C TYR A 64 11.88 -7.55 3.06
N ARG A 65 12.27 -8.59 3.83
CA ARG A 65 12.59 -9.92 3.30
C ARG A 65 11.79 -11.03 3.97
N HIS A 66 10.51 -10.81 4.22
CA HIS A 66 9.67 -11.82 4.83
C HIS A 66 9.63 -13.12 4.01
N LEU A 67 10.31 -14.16 4.48
CA LEU A 67 10.42 -15.45 3.82
C LEU A 67 9.28 -16.38 4.22
N VAL A 68 9.03 -17.40 3.40
CA VAL A 68 8.13 -18.49 3.78
C VAL A 68 8.72 -19.18 5.01
N HIS A 69 7.90 -19.35 6.05
CA HIS A 69 8.23 -19.89 7.38
C HIS A 69 8.86 -18.92 8.37
N ASP A 70 9.07 -17.64 8.01
CA ASP A 70 9.37 -16.63 9.02
C ASP A 70 8.20 -16.49 10.01
N PRO A 71 8.48 -16.12 11.27
CA PRO A 71 7.44 -15.93 12.26
C PRO A 71 6.42 -14.89 11.79
N GLU A 72 5.16 -15.06 12.19
CA GLU A 72 4.11 -14.09 11.87
C GLU A 72 4.49 -12.69 12.33
N THR A 73 4.10 -11.70 11.53
CA THR A 73 4.21 -10.29 11.85
C THR A 73 3.51 -9.97 13.18
N ASP A 74 4.28 -9.47 14.16
CA ASP A 74 3.71 -8.89 15.38
C ASP A 74 3.56 -7.37 15.26
N LEU A 75 2.33 -6.91 15.01
CA LEU A 75 2.01 -5.48 14.88
C LEU A 75 2.31 -4.67 16.14
N ASN A 76 2.35 -5.30 17.32
CA ASN A 76 2.65 -4.61 18.58
C ASN A 76 4.09 -4.08 18.62
N LEU A 77 4.99 -4.66 17.83
CA LEU A 77 6.38 -4.20 17.68
C LEU A 77 6.49 -2.94 16.81
N HIS A 78 5.42 -2.57 16.09
CA HIS A 78 5.44 -1.51 15.08
C HIS A 78 4.36 -0.42 15.25
N PRO A 79 4.14 0.13 16.47
CA PRO A 79 3.04 1.06 16.73
C PRO A 79 3.14 2.38 15.94
N ASN A 80 4.34 2.73 15.48
CA ASN A 80 4.62 3.95 14.73
C ASN A 80 5.03 3.74 13.27
N SER A 81 4.88 2.52 12.75
CA SER A 81 5.27 2.20 11.38
C SER A 81 4.60 3.11 10.34
N PRO A 82 5.40 3.81 9.51
CA PRO A 82 4.88 4.52 8.35
C PRO A 82 4.19 3.56 7.37
N GLY A 83 4.75 2.36 7.16
CA GLY A 83 4.22 1.38 6.23
C GLY A 83 2.82 0.88 6.59
N TYR A 84 2.62 0.47 7.84
CA TYR A 84 1.31 0.06 8.34
C TYR A 84 0.29 1.21 8.33
N ARG A 85 0.71 2.44 8.70
CA ARG A 85 -0.17 3.61 8.63
C ARG A 85 -0.65 3.92 7.22
N LEU A 86 0.22 3.74 6.22
CA LEU A 86 -0.16 3.90 4.83
C LEU A 86 -1.30 2.94 4.46
N ILE A 87 -1.19 1.66 4.82
CA ILE A 87 -2.24 0.66 4.57
C ILE A 87 -3.55 1.04 5.28
N LEU A 88 -3.48 1.36 6.57
CA LEU A 88 -4.66 1.70 7.36
C LEU A 88 -5.37 2.96 6.82
N ASN A 89 -4.62 4.04 6.66
CA ASN A 89 -5.19 5.34 6.31
C ASN A 89 -5.68 5.41 4.87
N ASN A 90 -4.98 4.73 3.95
CA ASN A 90 -5.23 4.91 2.53
C ASN A 90 -5.93 3.73 1.85
N VAL A 91 -5.95 2.55 2.47
CA VAL A 91 -6.58 1.36 1.90
C VAL A 91 -7.78 0.94 2.75
N LEU A 92 -7.57 0.68 4.04
CA LEU A 92 -8.59 0.06 4.88
C LEU A 92 -9.67 1.04 5.37
N PHE A 93 -9.30 2.20 5.92
CA PHE A 93 -10.29 3.18 6.38
C PHE A 93 -11.16 3.75 5.25
N PRO A 94 -10.63 4.04 4.05
CA PRO A 94 -11.45 4.45 2.93
C PRO A 94 -12.40 3.36 2.45
N ALA A 95 -12.01 2.08 2.57
CA ALA A 95 -12.84 0.93 2.19
C ALA A 95 -13.91 0.60 3.23
N ALA A 96 -13.77 1.10 4.47
CA ALA A 96 -14.69 0.80 5.54
C ALA A 96 -16.07 1.43 5.29
N LYS A 97 -17.13 0.64 5.47
CA LYS A 97 -18.50 1.12 5.39
C LYS A 97 -18.76 2.12 6.53
N LYS A 98 -19.05 3.37 6.16
CA LYS A 98 -19.42 4.40 7.15
C LYS A 98 -20.71 3.98 7.87
N LYS A 99 -20.69 4.01 9.20
CA LYS A 99 -21.90 3.83 10.00
C LYS A 99 -22.85 4.99 9.72
N LYS A 100 -24.12 4.69 9.42
CA LYS A 100 -25.16 5.72 9.30
C LYS A 100 -25.25 6.45 10.63
N ARG A 101 -25.12 7.78 10.62
CA ARG A 101 -25.34 8.59 11.81
C ARG A 101 -26.81 8.48 12.19
N LYS A 102 -27.10 8.19 13.46
CA LYS A 102 -28.46 8.35 13.99
C LYS A 102 -28.73 9.85 14.03
N THR A 103 -29.67 10.31 13.21
CA THR A 103 -30.29 11.63 13.32
C THR A 103 -31.40 11.57 14.35
#